data_AF-A0A8T3TWT7-F1
#
_entry.id   AF-A0A8T3TWT7-F1
#
_cell.length_a   1.000
_cell.length_b   1.000
_cell.length_c   1.000
_cell.angle_alpha   90.00
_cell.angle_beta   90.00
_cell.angle_gamma   90.00
#
_symmetry.space_group_name_H-M   'P 1'
#
loop_
_entity.id
_entity.type
_entity.pdbx_description
1 polymer ?
#
loop_
_entity_poly.entity_id
_entity_poly.type
_entity_poly.pdbx_seq_one_letter_code
_entity_poly.pdbx_strand_id
1 'polypeptide(L)'
;MSTFRYSRWDGSQQLPAFDADDVLDALSDDILAEGDVRRALQRLMQRGLRGTRGGDVPGLRRIMERLRARRQEELENANLDGVMEDINGRVEEILAQEREGIAERTKAAEQRALDAPPGADQDQARMAEQVMRRTARQRENRLDALPPNLAGRLHGLRDYEFMDDDARDAFN
;
A
#
# COMPACT_ATOMS: atom_id res chain seq x y z
N MET A 1 -4.82 -4.76 24.84
CA MET A 1 -5.05 -6.15 25.33
C MET A 1 -5.77 -6.92 24.25
N SER A 2 -5.17 -7.95 23.68
CA SER A 2 -5.77 -8.75 22.61
C SER A 2 -6.84 -9.67 23.19
N THR A 3 -8.10 -9.46 22.83
CA THR A 3 -9.22 -10.33 23.21
C THR A 3 -9.25 -11.56 22.30
N PHE A 4 -8.97 -12.73 22.86
CA PHE A 4 -9.09 -14.00 22.15
C PHE A 4 -10.51 -14.55 22.30
N ARG A 5 -11.16 -14.85 21.18
CA ARG A 5 -12.49 -15.47 21.13
C ARG A 5 -12.32 -16.94 20.73
N TYR A 6 -12.56 -17.82 21.69
CA TYR A 6 -12.58 -19.26 21.46
C TYR A 6 -13.97 -19.65 20.95
N SER A 7 -14.03 -20.42 19.86
CA SER A 7 -15.26 -21.03 19.34
C SER A 7 -15.23 -22.54 19.55
N ARG A 8 -16.41 -23.17 19.64
CA ARG A 8 -16.50 -24.64 19.64
C ARG A 8 -16.08 -25.18 18.28
N TRP A 9 -15.50 -26.36 18.30
CA TRP A 9 -15.12 -27.12 17.11
C TRP A 9 -16.34 -27.38 16.22
N ASP A 10 -16.26 -27.00 14.95
CA ASP A 10 -17.34 -27.06 13.96
C ASP A 10 -17.29 -28.32 13.07
N GLY A 11 -16.32 -29.21 13.28
CA GLY A 11 -16.23 -30.50 12.60
C GLY A 11 -15.74 -30.43 11.14
N SER A 12 -15.56 -29.24 10.59
CA SER A 12 -15.14 -29.04 9.19
C SER A 12 -13.64 -29.31 8.96
N GLN A 13 -12.86 -29.41 10.04
CA GLN A 13 -11.41 -29.58 9.99
C GLN A 13 -11.05 -31.06 9.85
N GLN A 14 -10.52 -31.41 8.68
CA GLN A 14 -9.89 -32.71 8.46
C GLN A 14 -8.60 -32.78 9.29
N LEU A 15 -8.70 -33.39 10.46
CA LEU A 15 -7.53 -33.74 11.24
C LEU A 15 -6.83 -34.93 10.56
N PRO A 16 -5.49 -34.97 10.49
CA PRO A 16 -4.77 -36.17 10.10
C PRO A 16 -5.26 -37.35 10.95
N ALA A 17 -5.28 -38.56 10.38
CA ALA A 17 -5.64 -39.75 11.15
C ALA A 17 -4.65 -39.89 12.32
N PHE A 18 -5.11 -39.57 13.53
CA PHE A 18 -4.32 -39.78 14.73
C PHE A 18 -4.25 -41.27 14.99
N ASP A 19 -3.06 -41.84 14.84
CA ASP A 19 -2.80 -43.18 15.35
C ASP A 19 -2.60 -43.07 16.86
N ALA A 20 -3.46 -43.74 17.63
CA ALA A 20 -3.35 -43.76 19.08
C ALA A 20 -2.02 -44.39 19.53
N ASP A 21 -1.50 -45.33 18.74
CA ASP A 21 -0.23 -45.99 19.00
C ASP A 21 0.95 -45.01 18.88
N ASP A 22 0.97 -44.15 17.84
CA ASP A 22 2.02 -43.14 17.65
C ASP A 22 2.03 -42.11 18.81
N VAL A 23 0.85 -41.77 19.35
CA VAL A 23 0.73 -40.87 20.51
C VAL A 23 1.26 -41.53 21.78
N LEU A 24 0.88 -42.79 22.01
CA LEU A 24 1.32 -43.55 23.17
C LEU A 24 2.84 -43.77 23.14
N ASP A 25 3.42 -44.10 21.99
CA ASP A 25 4.86 -44.25 21.81
C ASP A 25 5.60 -42.94 22.11
N ALA A 26 5.14 -41.83 21.52
CA ALA A 26 5.76 -40.52 21.72
C ALA A 26 5.64 -39.97 23.17
N LEU A 27 4.66 -40.42 23.94
CA LEU A 27 4.52 -40.08 25.36
C LEU A 27 5.24 -41.07 26.28
N SER A 28 5.40 -42.33 25.86
CA SER A 28 5.98 -43.39 26.69
C SER A 28 7.40 -43.07 27.11
N ASP A 29 8.24 -42.62 26.17
CA ASP A 29 9.63 -42.22 26.46
C ASP A 29 9.71 -41.11 27.53
N ASP A 30 8.85 -40.10 27.42
CA ASP A 30 8.83 -38.95 28.32
C ASP A 30 8.25 -39.32 29.71
N ILE A 31 7.25 -40.20 29.75
CA ILE A 31 6.64 -40.70 31.00
C ILE A 31 7.61 -41.62 31.74
N LEU A 32 8.33 -42.49 31.03
CA LEU A 32 9.35 -43.36 31.61
C LEU A 32 10.55 -42.57 32.15
N ALA A 33 10.89 -41.43 31.52
CA ALA A 33 11.99 -40.59 31.94
C ALA A 33 11.69 -39.75 33.20
N GLU A 34 10.51 -39.13 33.30
CA GLU A 34 10.21 -38.12 34.34
C GLU A 34 8.94 -38.38 35.15
N GLY A 35 8.10 -39.35 34.77
CA GLY A 35 6.86 -39.72 35.48
C GLY A 35 5.71 -38.71 35.40
N ASP A 36 5.84 -37.61 34.64
CA ASP A 36 4.82 -36.56 34.53
C ASP A 36 4.15 -36.54 33.14
N VAL A 37 2.96 -37.14 33.08
CA VAL A 37 2.12 -37.22 31.88
C VAL A 37 1.74 -35.85 31.34
N ARG A 38 1.52 -34.85 32.21
CA ARG A 38 1.11 -33.50 31.80
C ARG A 38 2.25 -32.78 31.10
N ARG A 39 3.48 -32.94 31.60
CA ARG A 39 4.68 -32.37 30.94
C ARG A 39 4.96 -33.05 29.60
N ALA A 40 4.84 -34.37 29.54
CA ALA A 40 4.99 -35.14 28.30
C ALA A 40 4.00 -34.65 27.22
N LEU A 41 2.72 -34.51 27.58
CA LEU A 41 1.69 -34.00 26.67
C LEU A 41 1.97 -32.56 26.23
N GLN A 42 2.38 -31.69 27.16
CA GLN A 42 2.71 -30.30 26.83
C GLN A 42 3.89 -30.21 25.85
N ARG A 43 4.94 -31.02 26.05
CA ARG A 43 6.09 -31.09 25.13
C ARG A 43 5.68 -31.64 23.76
N LEU A 44 4.87 -32.70 23.75
CA LEU A 44 4.34 -33.27 22.51
C LEU A 44 3.54 -32.23 21.72
N MET A 45 2.64 -31.49 22.37
CA MET A 45 1.88 -30.41 21.72
C MET A 45 2.77 -29.28 21.21
N GLN A 46 3.83 -28.92 21.94
CA GLN A 46 4.76 -27.86 21.52
C GLN A 46 5.61 -28.27 20.32
N ARG A 47 6.11 -29.52 20.33
CA ARG A 47 7.01 -30.09 19.30
C ARG A 47 6.27 -30.57 18.06
N GLY A 48 5.05 -31.08 18.24
CA GLY A 48 4.30 -31.81 17.22
C GLY A 48 4.59 -33.31 17.27
N LEU A 49 3.74 -34.08 16.58
CA LEU A 49 3.86 -35.53 16.44
C LEU A 49 4.26 -35.84 15.00
N ARG A 50 5.26 -36.70 14.82
CA ARG A 50 5.57 -37.26 13.50
C ARG A 50 4.90 -38.64 13.44
N GLY A 51 3.80 -38.74 12.72
CA GLY A 51 3.10 -40.02 12.56
C GLY A 51 3.86 -40.92 11.59
N THR A 52 3.95 -42.21 11.88
CA THR A 52 4.59 -43.17 10.97
C THR A 52 3.63 -43.63 9.86
N ARG A 53 2.31 -43.59 10.13
CA ARG A 53 1.25 -44.05 9.21
C ARG A 53 0.17 -43.02 8.90
N GLY A 54 0.17 -41.86 9.58
CA GLY A 54 -0.93 -40.88 9.57
C GLY A 54 -0.55 -39.43 9.21
N GLY A 55 0.70 -39.18 8.83
CA GLY A 55 1.20 -37.83 8.51
C GLY A 55 1.70 -37.05 9.73
N ASP A 56 2.46 -35.99 9.47
CA ASP A 56 3.03 -35.12 10.49
C ASP A 56 1.97 -34.16 11.07
N VAL A 57 1.77 -34.19 12.39
CA VAL A 57 0.99 -33.19 13.11
C VAL A 57 1.90 -32.03 13.52
N PRO A 58 1.68 -30.82 12.98
CA PRO A 58 2.44 -29.63 13.36
C PRO A 58 2.31 -29.34 14.86
N GLY A 59 3.44 -29.11 15.53
CA GLY A 59 3.42 -28.59 16.89
C GLY A 59 2.89 -27.17 16.96
N LEU A 60 2.42 -26.75 18.14
CA LEU A 60 1.96 -25.39 18.42
C LEU A 60 2.99 -24.34 18.00
N ARG A 61 4.29 -24.62 18.17
CA ARG A 61 5.36 -23.69 17.73
C ARG A 61 5.30 -23.43 16.22
N ARG A 62 5.21 -24.50 15.42
CA ARG A 62 5.13 -24.40 13.96
C ARG A 62 3.85 -23.71 13.52
N ILE A 63 2.72 -23.98 14.18
CA ILE A 63 1.44 -23.31 13.90
C ILE A 63 1.55 -21.80 14.19
N MET A 64 2.14 -21.43 15.33
CA MET A 64 2.34 -20.02 15.69
C MET A 64 3.29 -19.31 14.74
N GLU A 65 4.37 -19.97 14.31
CA GLU A 65 5.29 -19.46 13.29
C GLU A 65 4.57 -19.23 11.96
N ARG A 66 3.78 -20.20 11.50
CA ARG A 66 2.97 -20.07 10.28
C ARG A 66 1.94 -18.96 10.39
N LEU A 67 1.29 -18.81 11.54
CA LEU A 67 0.31 -17.74 11.78
C LEU A 67 0.98 -16.36 11.78
N ARG A 68 2.17 -16.24 12.39
CA ARG A 68 2.96 -15.00 12.35
C ARG A 68 3.40 -14.66 10.93
N ALA A 69 3.90 -15.65 10.18
CA ALA A 69 4.31 -15.47 8.80
C ALA A 69 3.13 -14.99 7.93
N ARG A 70 1.96 -15.66 8.05
CA ARG A 70 0.75 -15.25 7.34
C ARG A 70 0.29 -13.86 7.73
N ARG A 71 0.32 -13.52 9.02
CA ARG A 71 -0.02 -12.15 9.47
C ARG A 71 0.93 -11.11 8.88
N GLN A 72 2.22 -11.40 8.82
CA GLN A 72 3.22 -10.49 8.27
C GLN A 72 2.96 -10.24 6.79
N GLU A 73 2.70 -11.30 6.01
CA GLU A 73 2.37 -11.22 4.57
C GLU A 73 1.11 -10.37 4.31
N GLU A 74 0.05 -10.58 5.08
CA GLU A 74 -1.18 -9.78 4.98
C GLU A 74 -0.93 -8.30 5.30
N LEU A 75 -0.10 -8.00 6.31
CA LEU A 75 0.26 -6.63 6.68
C LEU A 75 1.14 -5.98 5.61
N GLU A 76 2.10 -6.69 5.04
CA GLU A 76 2.94 -6.19 3.96
C GLU A 76 2.10 -5.82 2.73
N ASN A 77 1.20 -6.71 2.30
CA ASN A 77 0.31 -6.45 1.18
C ASN A 77 -0.62 -5.25 1.43
N ALA A 78 -1.24 -5.19 2.61
CA ALA A 78 -2.11 -4.08 2.97
C ALA A 78 -1.36 -2.74 3.07
N ASN A 79 -0.13 -2.76 3.61
CA ASN A 79 0.71 -1.57 3.68
C ASN A 79 1.15 -1.11 2.29
N LEU A 80 1.46 -2.02 1.36
CA LEU A 80 1.83 -1.67 -0.01
C LEU A 80 0.67 -1.02 -0.78
N ASP A 81 -0.55 -1.53 -0.59
CA ASP A 81 -1.75 -0.96 -1.22
C ASP A 81 -2.04 0.45 -0.70
N GLY A 82 -2.02 0.65 0.63
CA GLY A 82 -2.21 1.96 1.23
C GLY A 82 -1.15 2.99 0.85
N VAL A 83 0.14 2.59 0.83
CA VAL A 83 1.23 3.50 0.39
C VAL A 83 1.04 3.91 -1.08
N MET A 84 0.57 3.00 -1.94
CA MET A 84 0.30 3.34 -3.33
C MET A 84 -0.92 4.24 -3.51
N GLU A 85 -1.97 4.06 -2.71
CA GLU A 85 -3.12 4.96 -2.67
C GLU A 85 -2.69 6.38 -2.23
N ASP A 86 -1.87 6.48 -1.18
CA ASP A 86 -1.31 7.75 -0.70
C ASP A 86 -0.49 8.46 -1.78
N ILE A 87 0.37 7.73 -2.49
CA ILE A 87 1.16 8.30 -3.60
C ILE A 87 0.25 8.76 -4.73
N ASN A 88 -0.77 7.97 -5.11
CA ASN A 88 -1.74 8.38 -6.12
C ASN A 88 -2.46 9.67 -5.71
N GLY A 89 -2.93 9.75 -4.46
CA GLY A 89 -3.59 10.95 -3.93
C GLY A 89 -2.69 12.19 -3.99
N ARG A 90 -1.42 12.05 -3.60
CA ARG A 90 -0.43 13.14 -3.72
C ARG A 90 -0.23 13.60 -5.16
N VAL A 91 -0.10 12.67 -6.10
CA VAL A 91 0.04 13.02 -7.53
C VAL A 91 -1.21 13.75 -8.04
N GLU A 92 -2.39 13.35 -7.59
CA GLU A 92 -3.64 14.02 -7.95
C GLU A 92 -3.76 15.42 -7.38
N GLU A 93 -3.33 15.63 -6.14
CA GLU A 93 -3.25 16.93 -5.49
C GLU A 93 -2.31 17.87 -6.24
N ILE A 94 -1.10 17.40 -6.59
CA ILE A 94 -0.13 18.16 -7.40
C ILE A 94 -0.73 18.57 -8.76
N LEU A 95 -1.42 17.64 -9.43
CA LEU A 95 -2.05 17.92 -10.72
C LEU A 95 -3.21 18.91 -10.61
N ALA A 96 -3.99 18.84 -9.52
CA ALA A 96 -5.04 19.81 -9.26
C ALA A 96 -4.45 21.21 -9.02
N GLN A 97 -3.39 21.28 -8.21
CA GLN A 97 -2.70 22.52 -7.90
C GLN A 97 -2.05 23.15 -9.14
N GLU A 98 -1.38 22.37 -9.99
CA GLU A 98 -0.82 22.88 -11.24
C GLU A 98 -1.94 23.41 -12.17
N ARG A 99 -3.06 22.71 -12.29
CA ARG A 99 -4.21 23.18 -13.11
C ARG A 99 -4.78 24.50 -12.58
N GLU A 100 -4.92 24.61 -11.27
CA GLU A 100 -5.36 25.84 -10.62
C GLU A 100 -4.36 26.98 -10.86
N GLY A 101 -3.07 26.74 -10.63
CA GLY A 101 -2.00 27.71 -10.86
C GLY A 101 -1.89 28.17 -12.32
N ILE A 102 -2.17 27.30 -13.29
CA ILE A 102 -2.28 27.67 -14.72
C ILE A 102 -3.47 28.61 -14.94
N ALA A 103 -4.63 28.27 -14.39
CA ALA A 103 -5.85 29.07 -14.54
C ALA A 103 -5.70 30.46 -13.90
N GLU A 104 -5.15 30.54 -12.69
CA GLU A 104 -4.89 31.80 -12.00
C GLU A 104 -3.93 32.70 -12.76
N ARG A 105 -2.79 32.16 -13.22
CA ARG A 105 -1.82 32.96 -13.98
C ARG A 105 -2.38 33.43 -15.32
N THR A 106 -3.19 32.60 -15.98
CA THR A 106 -3.87 32.98 -17.23
C THR A 106 -4.85 34.13 -16.99
N LYS A 107 -5.67 34.03 -15.94
CA LYS A 107 -6.62 35.08 -15.54
C LYS A 107 -5.90 36.37 -15.14
N ALA A 108 -4.79 36.28 -14.42
CA ALA A 108 -3.98 37.45 -14.04
C ALA A 108 -3.37 38.15 -15.28
N ALA A 109 -2.97 37.39 -16.30
CA ALA A 109 -2.48 37.96 -17.56
C ALA A 109 -3.61 38.66 -18.34
N GLU A 110 -4.81 38.07 -18.37
CA GLU A 110 -6.01 38.66 -18.98
C GLU A 110 -6.42 39.97 -18.29
N GLN A 111 -6.44 40.00 -16.95
CA GLN A 111 -6.71 41.20 -16.18
C GLN A 111 -5.69 42.31 -16.46
N ARG A 112 -4.39 41.99 -16.48
CA ARG A 112 -3.36 42.98 -16.83
C ARG A 112 -3.54 43.56 -18.23
N ALA A 113 -3.98 42.76 -19.20
CA ALA A 113 -4.25 43.24 -20.55
C ALA A 113 -5.50 44.14 -20.63
N LEU A 114 -6.48 43.94 -19.73
CA LEU A 114 -7.68 44.77 -19.61
C LEU A 114 -7.41 46.10 -18.90
N ASP A 115 -6.55 46.09 -17.87
CA ASP A 115 -6.22 47.27 -17.06
C ASP A 115 -5.14 48.17 -17.70
N ALA A 116 -4.50 47.71 -18.79
CA ALA A 116 -3.42 48.43 -19.45
C ALA A 116 -3.89 49.77 -20.07
N PRO A 117 -3.14 50.88 -19.87
CA PRO A 117 -3.45 52.17 -20.49
C PRO A 117 -3.46 52.10 -22.02
N PRO A 118 -4.34 52.85 -22.72
CA PRO A 118 -4.41 52.84 -24.18
C PRO A 118 -3.07 53.28 -24.82
N GLY A 119 -2.57 52.51 -25.78
CA GLY A 119 -1.33 52.80 -26.51
C GLY A 119 -0.40 51.59 -26.64
N ALA A 120 0.90 51.86 -26.79
CA ALA A 120 1.92 50.82 -26.97
C ALA A 120 1.99 49.80 -25.82
N ASP A 121 1.67 50.23 -24.59
CA ASP A 121 1.66 49.38 -23.40
C ASP A 121 0.51 48.36 -23.44
N GLN A 122 -0.64 48.74 -24.02
CA GLN A 122 -1.78 47.84 -24.22
C GLN A 122 -1.46 46.74 -25.23
N ASP A 123 -0.81 47.10 -26.34
CA ASP A 123 -0.42 46.13 -27.38
C ASP A 123 0.58 45.11 -26.81
N GLN A 124 1.54 45.56 -26.01
CA GLN A 124 2.48 44.67 -25.32
C GLN A 124 1.76 43.74 -24.32
N ALA A 125 0.85 44.27 -23.52
CA ALA A 125 0.09 43.47 -22.55
C ALA A 125 -0.81 42.41 -23.23
N ARG A 126 -1.46 42.76 -24.34
CA ARG A 126 -2.24 41.84 -25.18
C ARG A 126 -1.37 40.73 -25.78
N MET A 127 -0.19 41.07 -26.29
CA MET A 127 0.74 40.06 -26.81
C MET A 127 1.19 39.10 -25.71
N ALA A 128 1.53 39.64 -24.52
CA ALA A 128 1.91 38.83 -23.38
C ALA A 128 0.78 37.88 -22.93
N GLU A 129 -0.47 38.37 -22.87
CA GLU A 129 -1.66 37.55 -22.60
C GLU A 129 -1.81 36.41 -23.62
N GLN A 130 -1.69 36.70 -24.92
CA GLN A 130 -1.81 35.68 -25.97
C GLN A 130 -0.75 34.60 -25.87
N VAL A 131 0.51 34.98 -25.62
CA VAL A 131 1.61 34.04 -25.41
C VAL A 131 1.36 33.20 -24.17
N MET A 132 0.93 33.82 -23.08
CA MET A 132 0.61 33.13 -21.84
C MET A 132 -0.51 32.10 -22.03
N ARG A 133 -1.60 32.51 -22.66
CA ARG A 133 -2.76 31.65 -22.95
C ARG A 133 -2.41 30.48 -23.86
N ARG A 134 -1.52 30.69 -24.84
CA ARG A 134 -1.00 29.60 -25.69
C ARG A 134 -0.17 28.61 -24.87
N THR A 135 0.69 29.12 -23.99
CA THR A 135 1.54 28.31 -23.12
C THR A 135 0.69 27.48 -22.15
N ALA A 136 -0.28 28.12 -21.48
CA ALA A 136 -1.24 27.47 -20.59
C ALA A 136 -1.97 26.29 -21.27
N ARG A 137 -2.51 26.51 -22.47
CA ARG A 137 -3.18 25.43 -23.24
C ARG A 137 -2.23 24.27 -23.58
N GLN A 138 -0.98 24.58 -23.94
CA GLN A 138 0.00 23.53 -24.21
C GLN A 138 0.29 22.69 -22.97
N ARG A 139 0.34 23.33 -21.79
CA ARG A 139 0.55 22.67 -20.50
C ARG A 139 -0.65 21.81 -20.11
N GLU A 140 -1.86 22.34 -20.19
CA GLU A 140 -3.11 21.59 -19.97
C GLU A 140 -3.18 20.33 -20.85
N ASN A 141 -2.94 20.48 -22.15
CA ASN A 141 -2.92 19.34 -23.07
C ASN A 141 -1.88 18.28 -22.68
N ARG A 142 -0.74 18.70 -22.12
CA ARG A 142 0.30 17.77 -21.66
C ARG A 142 -0.11 17.04 -20.38
N LEU A 143 -0.79 17.73 -19.47
CA LEU A 143 -1.37 17.11 -18.27
C LEU A 143 -2.48 16.11 -18.62
N ASP A 144 -3.31 16.44 -19.61
CA ASP A 144 -4.38 15.57 -20.11
C ASP A 144 -3.87 14.36 -20.89
N ALA A 145 -2.69 14.49 -21.51
CA ALA A 145 -2.00 13.40 -22.20
C ALA A 145 -1.20 12.48 -21.27
N LEU A 146 -1.19 12.74 -19.95
CA LEU A 146 -0.50 11.87 -19.01
C LEU A 146 -1.11 10.45 -19.02
N PRO A 147 -0.28 9.40 -18.99
CA PRO A 147 -0.79 8.03 -18.87
C PRO A 147 -1.66 7.87 -17.61
N PRO A 148 -2.70 7.01 -17.64
CA PRO A 148 -3.58 6.81 -16.49
C PRO A 148 -2.92 6.05 -15.33
N ASN A 149 -1.76 5.42 -15.55
CA ASN A 149 -1.05 4.66 -14.52
C ASN A 149 -0.07 5.53 -13.72
N LEU A 150 0.12 5.21 -12.43
CA LEU A 150 0.96 5.99 -11.52
C LEU A 150 2.40 6.19 -12.05
N ALA A 151 3.04 5.11 -12.50
CA ALA A 151 4.42 5.16 -12.99
C ALA A 151 4.58 6.10 -14.20
N GLY A 152 3.60 6.12 -15.10
CA GLY A 152 3.57 6.99 -16.26
C GLY A 152 3.28 8.45 -15.89
N ARG A 153 2.38 8.71 -14.93
CA ARG A 153 2.16 10.06 -14.39
C ARG A 153 3.44 10.61 -13.77
N LEU A 154 4.11 9.82 -12.91
CA LEU A 154 5.36 10.22 -12.27
C LEU A 154 6.48 10.49 -13.29
N HIS A 155 6.65 9.62 -14.29
CA HIS A 155 7.64 9.86 -15.35
C HIS A 155 7.28 11.11 -16.18
N GLY A 156 6.01 11.31 -16.49
CA GLY A 156 5.55 12.48 -17.23
C GLY A 156 5.79 13.78 -16.47
N LEU A 157 5.54 13.77 -15.16
CA LEU A 157 5.73 14.91 -14.26
C LEU A 157 7.21 15.22 -13.97
N ARG A 158 8.08 14.20 -13.95
CA ARG A 158 9.53 14.43 -13.78
C ARG A 158 10.13 15.28 -14.90
N ASP A 159 9.66 15.06 -16.13
CA ASP A 159 10.13 15.81 -17.30
C ASP A 159 9.20 17.01 -17.62
N TYR A 160 8.25 17.31 -16.72
CA TYR A 160 7.31 18.41 -16.83
C TYR A 160 7.88 19.66 -16.16
N GLU A 161 7.66 20.81 -16.80
CA GLU A 161 8.06 22.10 -16.25
C GLU A 161 6.79 22.79 -15.74
N PHE A 162 6.68 22.82 -14.42
CA PHE A 162 5.55 23.39 -13.67
C PHE A 162 5.48 24.89 -13.87
N MET A 163 4.26 25.39 -14.06
CA MET A 163 3.99 26.82 -13.98
C MET A 163 3.85 27.24 -12.53
N ASP A 164 3.30 26.37 -11.69
CA ASP A 164 3.08 26.62 -10.27
C ASP A 164 4.25 26.21 -9.38
N ASP A 165 4.71 27.16 -8.54
CA ASP A 165 5.87 26.94 -7.67
C ASP A 165 5.52 25.97 -6.53
N ASP A 166 4.30 26.06 -5.99
CA ASP A 166 3.88 25.17 -4.91
C ASP A 166 3.66 23.73 -5.42
N ALA A 167 3.09 23.56 -6.63
CA ALA A 167 2.99 22.25 -7.28
C ALA A 167 4.38 21.64 -7.58
N ARG A 168 5.35 22.47 -7.98
CA ARG A 168 6.74 22.04 -8.20
C ARG A 168 7.38 21.58 -6.89
N ASP A 169 7.18 22.32 -5.81
CA ASP A 169 7.78 22.03 -4.51
C ASP A 169 7.13 20.78 -3.87
N ALA A 170 5.84 20.54 -4.12
CA ALA A 170 5.16 19.33 -3.68
C ALA A 170 5.62 18.06 -4.43
N PHE A 171 6.16 18.20 -5.65
CA PHE A 171 6.67 17.08 -6.46
C PHE A 171 8.13 16.70 -6.13
N ASN A 172 8.96 17.67 -5.70
CA ASN A 172 10.37 17.46 -5.35
C ASN A 172 10.59 16.76 -4.00
#